data_AF-A0A7J2YBU4-F1
#
_entry.id   AF-A0A7J2YBU4-F1
#
_cell.length_a   1.000
_cell.length_b   1.000
_cell.length_c   1.000
_cell.angle_alpha   90.00
_cell.angle_beta   90.00
_cell.angle_gamma   90.00
#
_symmetry.space_group_name_H-M   'P 1'
#
loop_
_entity.id
_entity.type
_entity.pdbx_description
1 polymer ?
#
loop_
_entity_poly.entity_id
_entity_poly.type
_entity_poly.pdbx_seq_one_letter_code
_entity_poly.pdbx_strand_id
1 'polypeptide(L)'
;MNKTVIAGIAAGVLVLGLILAPLSIDQFAAAKRIERIVTTQQIESSQDPGQGHQAHQLALILPPKDGVVYSGRLTYSATQPVEVVVLQDIKPGDTPAKTYTIDGEKKWALTLIFLGGEKTPSASGSISFAGAA
;
A
#
# COMPACT_ATOMS: atom_id res chain seq x y z
N MET A 1 32.08 43.07 -43.69
CA MET A 1 31.55 42.62 -42.38
C MET A 1 32.72 42.50 -41.40
N ASN A 2 32.70 43.21 -40.27
CA ASN A 2 33.87 43.32 -39.40
C ASN A 2 34.06 42.04 -38.58
N LYS A 3 35.29 41.52 -38.46
CA LYS A 3 35.56 40.24 -37.76
C LYS A 3 35.06 40.24 -36.31
N THR A 4 35.02 41.42 -35.68
CA THR A 4 34.50 41.67 -34.33
C THR A 4 32.97 41.52 -34.23
N VAL A 5 32.23 41.84 -35.28
CA VAL A 5 30.76 41.71 -35.34
C VAL A 5 30.35 40.25 -35.49
N ILE A 6 31.09 39.48 -36.30
CA ILE A 6 30.84 38.04 -36.48
C ILE A 6 31.17 37.28 -35.18
N ALA A 7 32.25 37.64 -34.49
CA ALA A 7 32.61 37.04 -33.20
C ALA A 7 31.55 37.32 -32.11
N GLY A 8 30.96 38.51 -32.09
CA GLY A 8 29.89 38.86 -31.15
C GLY A 8 28.62 38.04 -31.35
N ILE A 9 28.21 37.83 -32.61
CA ILE A 9 27.03 37.01 -32.94
C ILE A 9 27.27 35.53 -32.62
N ALA A 10 28.45 35.00 -32.95
CA ALA A 10 28.81 33.62 -32.64
C ALA A 10 28.87 33.36 -31.13
N ALA A 11 29.41 34.28 -30.34
CA ALA A 11 29.45 34.17 -28.88
C ALA A 11 28.04 34.25 -28.25
N GLY A 12 27.18 35.13 -28.77
CA GLY A 12 25.80 35.27 -28.26
C GLY A 12 24.94 34.02 -28.46
N VAL A 13 25.06 33.35 -29.62
CA VAL A 13 24.31 32.11 -29.91
C VAL A 13 24.82 30.93 -29.05
N LEU A 14 26.12 30.87 -28.79
CA LEU A 14 26.73 29.80 -28.00
C LEU A 14 26.36 29.90 -26.51
N VAL A 15 26.27 31.12 -25.97
CA VAL A 15 25.84 31.37 -24.57
C VAL A 15 24.35 31.11 -24.39
N LEU A 16 23.49 31.49 -25.35
CA LEU A 16 22.05 31.25 -25.27
C LEU A 16 21.71 29.75 -25.37
N GLY A 17 22.46 28.98 -26.18
CA GLY A 17 22.32 27.53 -26.29
C GLY A 17 22.74 26.76 -25.03
N LEU A 18 23.71 27.26 -24.26
CA LEU A 18 24.19 26.63 -23.02
C LEU A 18 23.27 26.89 -21.82
N ILE A 19 22.57 28.03 -21.78
CA ILE A 19 21.66 28.38 -20.67
C ILE A 19 20.33 27.59 -20.74
N LEU A 20 19.94 27.10 -21.92
CA LEU A 20 18.72 26.29 -22.11
C LEU A 20 18.92 24.78 -21.86
N ALA A 21 20.14 24.33 -21.58
CA ALA A 21 20.49 22.90 -21.61
C ALA A 21 20.20 22.06 -20.34
N PRO A 22 19.75 22.60 -19.18
CA PRO A 22 19.23 21.73 -18.13
C PRO A 22 17.85 22.16 -17.66
N LEU A 23 16.92 22.47 -18.57
CA LEU A 23 15.51 22.35 -18.25
C LEU A 23 15.03 21.02 -18.80
N SER A 24 14.87 20.04 -17.91
CA SER A 24 14.12 18.76 -18.10
C SER A 24 14.95 17.48 -18.27
N ILE A 25 15.69 17.01 -17.24
CA ILE A 25 15.87 15.56 -17.02
C ILE A 25 16.01 15.25 -15.52
N ASP A 26 15.03 15.60 -14.69
CA ASP A 26 14.91 15.01 -13.33
C ASP A 26 13.44 14.88 -12.91
N GLN A 27 12.60 14.41 -13.83
CA GLN A 27 11.22 14.00 -13.54
C GLN A 27 10.95 12.55 -13.94
N PHE A 28 11.96 11.69 -13.91
CA PHE A 28 11.67 10.27 -13.75
C PHE A 28 11.18 10.08 -12.32
N ALA A 29 9.88 10.30 -12.11
CA ALA A 29 9.19 9.76 -10.95
C ALA A 29 9.59 8.28 -10.89
N ALA A 30 10.31 7.88 -9.83
CA ALA A 30 10.62 6.48 -9.59
C ALA A 30 9.27 5.76 -9.52
N ALA A 31 8.87 5.12 -10.62
CA ALA A 31 7.63 4.37 -10.65
C ALA A 31 7.77 3.29 -9.58
N LYS A 32 7.04 3.47 -8.47
CA LYS A 32 7.04 2.51 -7.37
C LYS A 32 6.64 1.17 -7.99
N ARG A 33 7.58 0.24 -8.04
CA ARG A 33 7.41 -1.04 -8.74
C ARG A 33 6.18 -1.74 -8.18
N ILE A 34 5.25 -2.12 -9.04
CA ILE A 34 4.16 -3.02 -8.65
C ILE A 34 4.80 -4.38 -8.36
N GLU A 35 4.87 -4.74 -7.09
CA GLU A 35 5.32 -6.06 -6.66
C GLU A 35 4.16 -7.03 -6.74
N ARG A 36 4.36 -8.16 -7.43
CA ARG A 36 3.39 -9.24 -7.52
C ARG A 36 3.75 -10.32 -6.53
N ILE A 37 2.87 -10.56 -5.56
CA ILE A 37 2.99 -11.65 -4.59
C ILE A 37 2.06 -12.78 -5.04
N VAL A 38 2.61 -13.97 -5.27
CA VAL A 38 1.85 -15.21 -5.51
C VAL A 38 2.42 -16.24 -4.56
N THR A 39 1.61 -16.63 -3.58
CA THR A 39 2.07 -17.50 -2.49
C THR A 39 0.96 -18.44 -2.05
N THR A 40 1.35 -19.67 -1.69
CA THR A 40 0.50 -20.66 -1.04
C THR A 40 1.29 -21.19 0.15
N GLN A 41 0.75 -21.01 1.35
CA GLN A 41 1.44 -21.38 2.59
C GLN A 41 0.43 -21.86 3.62
N GLN A 42 0.91 -22.67 4.57
CA GLN A 42 0.20 -23.00 5.80
C GLN A 42 0.75 -22.10 6.91
N ILE A 43 -0.15 -21.44 7.64
CA ILE A 43 0.20 -20.51 8.71
C ILE A 43 -0.55 -20.97 9.96
N GLU A 44 0.17 -21.11 11.07
CA GLU A 44 -0.45 -21.33 12.38
C GLU A 44 -0.90 -19.99 12.96
N SER A 45 -2.10 -19.95 13.49
CA SER A 45 -2.60 -18.77 14.20
C SER A 45 -1.96 -18.64 15.57
N SER A 46 -1.80 -17.41 16.04
CA SER A 46 -1.39 -17.09 17.41
C SER A 46 -2.42 -16.19 18.09
N GLN A 47 -2.26 -15.95 19.39
CA GLN A 47 -3.06 -14.96 20.12
C GLN A 47 -3.04 -13.60 19.40
N ASP A 48 -4.20 -12.98 19.18
CA ASP A 48 -4.30 -11.66 18.55
C ASP A 48 -3.67 -10.60 19.48
N PRO A 49 -2.64 -9.85 19.02
CA PRO A 49 -1.98 -8.82 19.82
C PRO A 49 -2.77 -7.51 19.92
N GLY A 50 -3.89 -7.38 19.19
CA GLY A 50 -4.71 -6.18 19.18
C GLY A 50 -5.32 -5.87 20.54
N GLN A 51 -5.36 -4.58 20.89
CA GLN A 51 -6.03 -4.15 22.10
C GLN A 51 -7.53 -4.44 22.02
N GLY A 52 -8.07 -5.14 23.01
CA GLY A 52 -9.48 -5.58 23.02
C GLY A 52 -9.72 -6.88 22.25
N HIS A 53 -8.68 -7.50 21.68
CA HIS A 53 -8.77 -8.75 20.91
C HIS A 53 -8.20 -9.98 21.63
N GLN A 54 -8.01 -9.91 22.95
CA GLN A 54 -7.36 -10.96 23.75
C GLN A 54 -8.12 -12.29 23.78
N ALA A 55 -9.37 -12.32 23.32
CA ALA A 55 -10.15 -13.55 23.18
C ALA A 55 -10.01 -14.22 21.79
N HIS A 56 -9.26 -13.61 20.86
CA HIS A 56 -9.18 -14.04 19.47
C HIS A 56 -7.81 -14.63 19.08
N GLN A 57 -7.81 -15.44 18.03
CA GLN A 57 -6.60 -15.90 17.36
C GLN A 57 -6.46 -15.18 16.02
N LEU A 58 -5.23 -14.96 15.57
CA LEU A 58 -4.88 -14.24 14.35
C LEU A 58 -3.84 -15.03 13.56
N ALA A 59 -4.04 -15.09 12.24
CA ALA A 59 -3.01 -15.49 11.28
C ALA A 59 -2.76 -14.32 10.31
N LEU A 60 -1.54 -13.79 10.30
CA LEU A 60 -1.18 -12.62 9.48
C LEU A 60 -0.67 -13.07 8.11
N ILE A 61 -1.42 -12.76 7.05
CA ILE A 61 -1.05 -13.12 5.67
C ILE A 61 -0.14 -12.07 5.03
N LEU A 62 -0.52 -10.80 5.16
CA LEU A 62 0.22 -9.65 4.65
C LEU A 62 0.32 -8.61 5.77
N PRO A 63 1.53 -8.28 6.25
CA PRO A 63 1.69 -7.27 7.29
C PRO A 63 1.37 -5.87 6.76
N PRO A 64 0.81 -4.97 7.60
CA PRO A 64 0.75 -3.54 7.32
C PRO A 64 2.12 -3.00 6.91
N LYS A 65 2.15 -2.13 5.91
CA LYS A 65 3.36 -1.50 5.37
C LYS A 65 3.02 -0.12 4.82
N ASP A 66 3.61 0.91 5.44
CA ASP A 66 3.33 2.30 5.11
C ASP A 66 3.48 2.61 3.62
N GLY A 67 2.46 3.28 3.09
CA GLY A 67 2.39 3.69 1.68
C GLY A 67 2.27 2.52 0.69
N VAL A 68 2.03 1.30 1.15
CA VAL A 68 1.81 0.12 0.29
C VAL A 68 0.33 -0.26 0.31
N VAL A 69 -0.24 -0.44 -0.88
CA VAL A 69 -1.58 -0.99 -1.07
C VAL A 69 -1.45 -2.42 -1.53
N TYR A 70 -2.05 -3.35 -0.80
CA TYR A 70 -2.23 -4.72 -1.25
C TYR A 70 -3.59 -4.86 -1.90
N SER A 71 -3.64 -5.45 -3.09
CA SER A 71 -4.89 -5.85 -3.73
C SER A 71 -4.72 -7.18 -4.44
N GLY A 72 -5.75 -8.00 -4.39
CA GLY A 72 -5.67 -9.34 -4.97
C GLY A 72 -6.80 -10.26 -4.53
N ARG A 73 -6.54 -11.56 -4.59
CA ARG A 73 -7.47 -12.60 -4.19
C ARG A 73 -6.83 -13.48 -3.12
N LEU A 74 -7.51 -13.62 -1.99
CA LEU A 74 -7.19 -14.59 -0.95
C LEU A 74 -8.07 -15.82 -1.15
N THR A 75 -7.49 -17.01 -1.10
CA THR A 75 -8.22 -18.27 -1.02
C THR A 75 -7.65 -19.06 0.13
N TYR A 76 -8.49 -19.57 1.02
CA TYR A 76 -8.05 -20.22 2.24
C TYR A 76 -8.92 -21.41 2.61
N SER A 77 -8.33 -22.29 3.43
CA SER A 77 -9.01 -23.29 4.24
C SER A 77 -8.35 -23.28 5.63
N ALA A 78 -9.15 -23.42 6.68
CA ALA A 78 -8.75 -23.36 8.07
C ALA A 78 -9.40 -24.51 8.84
N THR A 79 -8.80 -24.87 9.99
CA THR A 79 -9.31 -25.95 10.86
C THR A 79 -10.55 -25.54 11.66
N GLN A 80 -10.78 -24.24 11.80
CA GLN A 80 -11.97 -23.65 12.44
C GLN A 80 -12.52 -22.51 11.56
N PRO A 81 -13.81 -22.14 11.70
CA PRO A 81 -14.36 -20.97 11.01
C PRO A 81 -13.60 -19.68 11.36
N VAL A 82 -13.23 -18.90 10.35
CA VAL A 82 -12.49 -17.64 10.52
C VAL A 82 -13.20 -16.47 9.83
N GLU A 83 -12.86 -15.27 10.29
CA GLU A 83 -13.23 -13.99 9.69
C GLU A 83 -12.03 -13.45 8.91
N VAL A 84 -12.26 -12.86 7.74
CA VAL A 84 -11.19 -12.19 7.00
C VAL A 84 -11.19 -10.71 7.38
N VAL A 85 -10.04 -10.24 7.86
CA VAL A 85 -9.84 -8.83 8.24
C VAL A 85 -8.98 -8.13 7.21
N VAL A 86 -9.44 -6.96 6.77
CA VAL A 86 -8.68 -6.05 5.91
C VAL A 86 -8.53 -4.73 6.65
N LEU A 87 -7.28 -4.29 6.80
CA LEU A 87 -6.94 -3.02 7.43
C LEU A 87 -6.80 -1.91 6.39
N GLN A 88 -7.22 -0.70 6.77
CA GLN A 88 -7.10 0.51 5.97
C GLN A 88 -6.53 1.66 6.83
N ASP A 89 -5.74 2.53 6.22
CA ASP A 89 -5.29 3.78 6.82
C ASP A 89 -6.49 4.69 7.10
N ILE A 90 -6.44 5.36 8.26
CA ILE A 90 -7.44 6.36 8.64
C ILE A 90 -6.95 7.73 8.15
N LYS A 91 -7.66 8.33 7.21
CA LYS A 91 -7.32 9.67 6.68
C LYS A 91 -7.91 10.76 7.57
N PRO A 92 -7.38 12.00 7.51
CA PRO A 92 -7.99 13.13 8.20
C PRO A 92 -9.45 13.31 7.82
N GLY A 93 -10.34 13.26 8.82
CA GLY A 93 -11.79 13.35 8.63
C GLY A 93 -12.52 12.01 8.53
N ASP A 94 -11.81 10.88 8.44
CA ASP A 94 -12.43 9.56 8.45
C ASP A 94 -12.96 9.21 9.85
N THR A 95 -14.15 8.63 9.91
CA THR A 95 -14.79 8.11 11.13
C THR A 95 -15.10 6.62 10.97
N PRO A 96 -14.09 5.74 11.07
CA PRO A 96 -14.30 4.31 10.86
C PRO A 96 -15.18 3.71 11.96
N ALA A 97 -16.09 2.81 11.57
CA ALA A 97 -16.99 2.13 12.50
C ALA A 97 -16.25 1.21 13.48
N LYS A 98 -15.12 0.65 13.06
CA LYS A 98 -14.23 -0.19 13.88
C LYS A 98 -12.78 0.16 13.60
N THR A 99 -11.97 0.14 14.65
CA THR A 99 -10.52 0.40 14.57
C THR A 99 -9.73 -0.76 15.16
N TYR A 100 -8.55 -1.01 14.62
CA TYR A 100 -7.56 -1.94 15.17
C TYR A 100 -6.30 -1.19 15.58
N THR A 101 -5.70 -1.58 16.71
CA THR A 101 -4.45 -1.03 17.22
C THR A 101 -3.74 -2.05 18.11
N ILE A 102 -2.41 -2.03 18.09
CA ILE A 102 -1.56 -2.90 18.91
C ILE A 102 -1.00 -2.09 20.09
N ASP A 103 -0.45 -0.91 19.82
CA ASP A 103 0.19 -0.03 20.82
C ASP A 103 -0.71 1.08 21.35
N GLY A 104 -1.86 1.32 20.72
CA GLY A 104 -2.79 2.41 21.04
C GLY A 104 -2.47 3.72 20.30
N GLU A 105 -1.30 3.82 19.68
CA GLU A 105 -0.85 4.99 18.93
C GLU A 105 -1.25 4.87 17.46
N LYS A 106 -0.80 3.81 16.76
CA LYS A 106 -1.17 3.60 15.36
C LYS A 106 -2.52 2.88 15.28
N LYS A 107 -3.46 3.47 14.55
CA LYS A 107 -4.82 2.96 14.37
C LYS A 107 -5.12 2.75 12.89
N TRP A 108 -5.75 1.63 12.60
CA TRP A 108 -6.28 1.31 11.28
C TRP A 108 -7.79 1.18 11.34
N ALA A 109 -8.48 1.57 10.26
CA ALA A 109 -9.85 1.18 10.05
C ALA A 109 -9.90 -0.33 9.76
N LEU A 110 -10.77 -1.03 10.46
CA LEU A 110 -10.89 -2.48 10.39
C LEU A 110 -12.16 -2.87 9.62
N THR A 111 -11.99 -3.59 8.52
CA THR A 111 -13.09 -4.18 7.74
C THR A 111 -13.14 -5.68 8.00
N LEU A 112 -14.30 -6.15 8.46
CA LEU A 112 -14.58 -7.58 8.66
C LEU A 112 -15.35 -8.11 7.47
N ILE A 113 -14.90 -9.26 6.94
CA ILE A 113 -15.56 -9.93 5.83
C ILE A 113 -15.91 -11.36 6.23
N PHE A 114 -17.19 -11.67 6.05
CA PHE A 114 -17.80 -12.96 6.38
C PHE A 114 -18.13 -13.69 5.08
N LEU A 115 -17.62 -14.90 4.93
CA LEU A 115 -17.81 -15.72 3.72
C LEU A 115 -18.86 -16.83 3.90
N GLY A 116 -19.36 -17.06 5.11
CA GLY A 116 -20.38 -18.05 5.39
C GLY A 116 -21.82 -17.58 5.12
N GLY A 117 -22.01 -16.34 4.65
CA GLY A 117 -23.32 -15.68 4.58
C GLY A 117 -23.43 -14.50 5.56
N GLU A 118 -24.63 -14.26 6.08
CA GLU A 118 -24.92 -13.06 6.88
C GLU A 118 -24.20 -13.09 8.24
N LYS A 119 -23.01 -12.47 8.28
CA LYS A 119 -22.13 -12.36 9.46
C LYS A 119 -21.69 -13.70 10.05
N THR A 120 -21.65 -14.76 9.24
CA THR A 120 -21.19 -16.08 9.67
C THR A 120 -19.75 -16.35 9.19
N PRO A 121 -18.82 -16.65 10.11
CA PRO A 121 -17.47 -17.08 9.75
C PRO A 121 -17.49 -18.38 8.93
N SER A 122 -16.47 -18.60 8.11
CA SER A 122 -16.34 -19.82 7.30
C SER A 122 -14.95 -20.41 7.44
N ALA A 123 -14.86 -21.74 7.47
CA ALA A 123 -13.60 -22.47 7.50
C ALA A 123 -12.90 -22.49 6.14
N SER A 124 -13.55 -22.05 5.07
CA SER A 124 -12.92 -21.91 3.76
C SER A 124 -13.61 -20.86 2.91
N GLY A 125 -12.89 -20.27 1.96
CA GLY A 125 -13.48 -19.35 1.01
C GLY A 125 -12.47 -18.73 0.06
N SER A 126 -13.00 -17.94 -0.89
CA SER A 126 -12.21 -17.13 -1.81
C SER A 126 -12.80 -15.73 -1.88
N ILE A 127 -11.94 -14.72 -1.77
CA ILE A 127 -12.35 -13.32 -1.75
C ILE A 127 -11.34 -12.42 -2.44
N SER A 128 -11.85 -11.45 -3.20
CA SER A 128 -11.06 -10.31 -3.68
C SER A 128 -10.98 -9.23 -2.60
N PHE A 129 -9.80 -8.67 -2.37
CA PHE A 129 -9.59 -7.63 -1.35
C PHE A 129 -8.73 -6.49 -1.89
N ALA A 130 -8.82 -5.34 -1.21
CA ALA A 130 -7.89 -4.23 -1.31
C ALA A 130 -7.72 -3.60 0.09
N GLY A 131 -6.48 -3.47 0.57
CA GLY A 131 -6.13 -2.93 1.87
C GLY A 131 -4.85 -2.09 1.80
N ALA A 132 -4.73 -1.08 2.65
CA ALA A 132 -3.58 -0.18 2.74
C ALA A 132 -3.41 0.23 4.20
N ALA A 133 -2.33 -0.16 4.87
CA ALA A 133 -2.17 -0.03 6.32
C ALA A 133 -0.70 0.16 6.69
#